data_AF-A0A183H9K8-F1
#
_entry.id   AF-A0A183H9K8-F1
#
_cell.length_a   1.000
_cell.length_b   1.000
_cell.length_c   1.000
_cell.angle_alpha   90.00
_cell.angle_beta   90.00
_cell.angle_gamma   90.00
#
_symmetry.space_group_name_H-M   'P 1'
#
loop_
_entity.id
_entity.type
_entity.pdbx_description
1 polymer ?
#
loop_
_entity_poly.entity_id
_entity_poly.type
_entity_poly.pdbx_seq_one_letter_code
_entity_poly.pdbx_strand_id
1 'polypeptide(L)'
;MHVNHQSTRRFLLIVVVIFIVILRQNKADLWTETERMSNLQQWRTLCARYTVPLAYMKDSNARITVFAPVNDVFTYNPNIRALSQKEVLGHIVDTQIYELSENRKWDKQTLIRNTVSSGYMYITQFVNNPGNYSYFANNGMLCNHATNEWGIISGQQYLFKLCTPIGHRPYPGTTLSFIRDEDKKTFFDRPYNNYDLTELRDVLSRVPDVALAIFGSSAWNGFHTFFLPTNEAFFKVCINIC
;
A
#
# COMPACT_ATOMS: atom_id res chain seq x y z
N MET A 1 44.64 -53.10 -2.73
CA MET A 1 43.33 -52.47 -2.44
C MET A 1 42.80 -51.86 -3.73
N HIS A 2 41.89 -52.55 -4.42
CA HIS A 2 41.31 -52.09 -5.68
C HIS A 2 40.14 -51.15 -5.35
N VAL A 3 40.37 -49.83 -5.44
CA VAL A 3 39.28 -48.86 -5.30
C VAL A 3 38.43 -48.92 -6.57
N ASN A 4 37.16 -49.32 -6.41
CA ASN A 4 36.23 -49.50 -7.51
C ASN A 4 35.80 -48.13 -8.07
N HIS A 5 36.52 -47.66 -9.09
CA HIS A 5 36.35 -46.34 -9.75
C HIS A 5 34.92 -46.05 -10.23
N GLN A 6 34.12 -47.08 -10.50
CA GLN A 6 32.73 -46.94 -10.92
C GLN A 6 31.80 -46.56 -9.76
N SER A 7 32.08 -47.06 -8.56
CA SER A 7 31.31 -46.75 -7.34
C SER A 7 31.56 -45.31 -6.90
N THR A 8 32.82 -44.87 -6.90
CA THR A 8 33.20 -43.48 -6.57
C THR A 8 32.64 -42.47 -7.57
N ARG A 9 32.61 -42.77 -8.87
CA ARG A 9 31.96 -41.90 -9.87
C ARG A 9 30.45 -41.75 -9.68
N ARG A 10 29.74 -42.85 -9.36
CA ARG A 10 28.30 -42.80 -9.09
C ARG A 10 27.98 -42.03 -7.81
N PHE A 11 28.80 -42.22 -6.76
CA PHE A 11 28.65 -41.49 -5.51
C PHE A 11 28.91 -39.99 -5.70
N LEU A 12 29.94 -39.61 -6.46
CA LEU A 12 30.23 -38.20 -6.78
C LEU A 12 29.10 -37.56 -7.59
N LEU A 13 28.52 -38.28 -8.56
CA LEU A 13 27.37 -37.82 -9.35
C LEU A 13 26.13 -37.60 -8.48
N ILE A 14 25.84 -38.52 -7.55
CA ILE A 14 24.72 -38.39 -6.62
C ILE A 14 24.93 -37.18 -5.70
N VAL A 15 26.15 -36.99 -5.17
CA VAL A 15 26.49 -35.83 -4.34
C VAL A 15 26.34 -34.53 -5.13
N VAL A 16 26.81 -34.47 -6.39
CA VAL A 16 26.67 -33.29 -7.26
C VAL A 16 25.20 -33.00 -7.59
N VAL A 17 24.40 -34.03 -7.88
CA VAL A 17 22.95 -33.85 -8.15
C VAL A 17 22.24 -33.37 -6.89
N ILE A 18 22.55 -33.93 -5.71
CA ILE A 18 22.02 -33.47 -4.43
C ILE A 18 22.46 -32.02 -4.17
N PHE A 19 23.73 -31.68 -4.43
CA PHE A 19 24.26 -30.32 -4.25
C PHE A 19 23.61 -29.33 -5.21
N ILE A 20 23.36 -29.71 -6.47
CA ILE A 20 22.63 -28.89 -7.45
C ILE A 20 21.15 -28.76 -7.07
N VAL A 21 20.51 -29.80 -6.55
CA VAL A 21 19.12 -29.76 -6.06
C VAL A 21 19.00 -28.93 -4.79
N ILE A 22 20.01 -28.95 -3.91
CA ILE A 22 20.11 -28.11 -2.72
C ILE A 22 20.44 -26.66 -3.10
N LEU A 23 21.32 -26.42 -4.08
CA LEU A 23 21.58 -25.08 -4.63
C LEU A 23 20.40 -24.53 -5.44
N ARG A 24 19.57 -25.43 -6.02
CA ARG A 24 18.26 -25.13 -6.60
C ARG A 24 17.14 -25.14 -5.56
N GLN A 25 17.40 -25.35 -4.27
CA GLN A 25 16.42 -24.94 -3.27
C GLN A 25 16.26 -23.44 -3.46
N ASN A 26 15.10 -23.15 -4.05
CA ASN A 26 14.70 -21.88 -4.63
C ASN A 26 15.20 -20.73 -3.76
N LYS A 27 15.84 -19.73 -4.39
CA LYS A 27 15.80 -18.40 -3.78
C LYS A 27 14.31 -18.11 -3.61
N ALA A 28 13.84 -18.22 -2.37
CA ALA A 28 12.45 -17.94 -2.04
C ALA A 28 12.29 -16.43 -2.20
N ASP A 29 11.71 -16.03 -3.32
CA ASP A 29 11.38 -14.66 -3.65
C ASP A 29 9.87 -14.51 -3.87
N LEU A 30 9.35 -13.30 -3.73
CA LEU A 30 7.92 -13.04 -3.91
C LEU A 30 7.46 -13.32 -5.34
N TRP A 31 8.34 -13.22 -6.34
CA TRP A 31 7.99 -13.55 -7.71
C TRP A 31 7.64 -15.04 -7.84
N THR A 32 8.46 -15.93 -7.33
CA THR A 32 8.21 -17.38 -7.37
C THR A 32 6.97 -17.75 -6.54
N GLU A 33 6.77 -17.12 -5.39
CA GLU A 33 5.59 -17.39 -4.55
C GLU A 33 4.29 -16.90 -5.17
N THR A 34 4.27 -15.69 -5.74
CA THR A 34 3.06 -15.12 -6.36
C THR A 34 2.61 -15.87 -7.61
N GLU A 35 3.51 -16.60 -8.29
CA GLU A 35 3.15 -17.46 -9.43
C GLU A 35 2.14 -18.54 -9.05
N ARG A 36 2.30 -19.13 -7.87
CA ARG A 36 1.45 -20.22 -7.36
C ARG A 36 0.12 -19.73 -6.81
N MET A 37 -0.07 -18.41 -6.69
CA MET A 37 -1.24 -17.81 -6.05
C MET A 37 -2.22 -17.30 -7.09
N SER A 38 -3.32 -18.03 -7.29
CA SER A 38 -4.34 -17.70 -8.28
C SER A 38 -4.93 -16.29 -8.08
N ASN A 39 -5.03 -15.82 -6.84
CA ASN A 39 -5.62 -14.52 -6.51
C ASN A 39 -4.67 -13.31 -6.65
N LEU A 40 -3.40 -13.51 -7.06
CA LEU A 40 -2.41 -12.44 -7.27
C LEU A 40 -1.92 -12.33 -8.72
N GLN A 41 -2.53 -13.05 -9.66
CA GLN A 41 -2.08 -13.07 -11.06
C GLN A 41 -2.17 -11.71 -11.76
N GLN A 42 -3.18 -10.88 -11.42
CA GLN A 42 -3.30 -9.52 -11.95
C GLN A 42 -2.17 -8.62 -11.42
N TRP A 43 -1.87 -8.70 -10.11
CA TRP A 43 -0.73 -8.00 -9.50
C TRP A 43 0.60 -8.42 -10.13
N ARG A 44 0.81 -9.73 -10.28
CA ARG A 44 1.99 -10.31 -10.94
C ARG A 44 2.15 -9.75 -12.36
N THR A 45 1.07 -9.71 -13.13
CA THR A 45 1.05 -9.15 -14.50
C THR A 45 1.42 -7.67 -14.51
N LEU A 46 0.90 -6.90 -13.55
CA LEU A 46 1.22 -5.47 -13.41
C LEU A 46 2.70 -5.24 -13.08
N CYS A 47 3.28 -6.01 -12.16
CA CYS A 47 4.71 -5.98 -11.86
C CYS A 47 5.57 -6.39 -13.08
N ALA A 48 5.14 -7.40 -13.83
CA ALA A 48 5.85 -7.90 -15.01
C ALA A 48 6.02 -6.85 -16.12
N ARG A 49 5.11 -5.87 -16.19
CA ARG A 49 5.12 -4.80 -17.18
C ARG A 49 6.35 -3.89 -17.07
N TYR A 50 6.95 -3.81 -15.89
CA TYR A 50 7.99 -2.85 -15.58
C TYR A 50 9.23 -3.54 -14.99
N THR A 51 10.41 -3.17 -15.47
CA THR A 51 11.67 -3.80 -15.07
C THR A 51 11.96 -3.64 -13.57
N VAL A 52 11.69 -2.46 -12.99
CA VAL A 52 12.06 -2.16 -11.60
C VAL A 52 11.15 -2.88 -10.58
N PRO A 53 9.80 -2.80 -10.66
CA PRO A 53 8.93 -3.62 -9.81
C PRO A 53 9.22 -5.12 -9.91
N LEU A 54 9.44 -5.63 -11.13
CA LEU A 54 9.80 -7.03 -11.34
C LEU A 54 11.11 -7.40 -10.65
N ALA A 55 12.13 -6.55 -10.72
CA ALA A 55 13.41 -6.76 -10.06
C ALA A 55 13.24 -6.84 -8.53
N TYR A 56 12.46 -5.93 -7.94
CA TYR A 56 12.13 -6.01 -6.52
C TYR A 56 11.48 -7.33 -6.17
N MET A 57 10.46 -7.77 -6.92
CA MET A 57 9.77 -9.04 -6.62
C MET A 57 10.68 -10.28 -6.72
N LYS A 58 11.75 -10.23 -7.53
CA LYS A 58 12.72 -11.33 -7.71
C LYS A 58 13.92 -11.28 -6.75
N ASP A 59 14.12 -10.17 -6.05
CA ASP A 59 15.24 -10.03 -5.13
C ASP A 59 14.89 -10.54 -3.74
N SER A 60 15.15 -11.82 -3.49
CA SER A 60 14.93 -12.47 -2.19
C SER A 60 15.65 -11.79 -1.01
N ASN A 61 16.66 -10.96 -1.27
CA ASN A 61 17.43 -10.26 -0.24
C ASN A 61 16.94 -8.82 0.00
N ALA A 62 16.00 -8.32 -0.81
CA ALA A 62 15.43 -7.01 -0.63
C ALA A 62 14.60 -6.98 0.67
N ARG A 63 14.98 -6.10 1.62
CA ARG A 63 14.26 -5.89 2.88
C ARG A 63 13.02 -5.01 2.69
N ILE A 64 12.06 -5.51 1.93
CA ILE A 64 10.88 -4.74 1.51
C ILE A 64 9.58 -5.34 2.05
N THR A 65 8.54 -4.52 2.05
CA THR A 65 7.16 -4.96 2.24
C THR A 65 6.31 -4.52 1.05
N VAL A 66 5.58 -5.46 0.45
CA VAL A 66 4.72 -5.25 -0.72
C VAL A 66 3.25 -5.29 -0.29
N PHE A 67 2.48 -4.27 -0.66
CA PHE A 67 1.03 -4.25 -0.50
C PHE A 67 0.34 -4.56 -1.82
N ALA A 68 -0.01 -5.82 -2.04
CA ALA A 68 -0.47 -6.34 -3.33
C ALA A 68 -2.00 -6.47 -3.38
N PRO A 69 -2.71 -5.72 -4.25
CA PRO A 69 -4.14 -5.94 -4.49
C PRO A 69 -4.40 -7.36 -5.02
N VAL A 70 -5.46 -8.00 -4.51
CA VAL A 70 -5.94 -9.27 -5.08
C VAL A 70 -6.70 -9.05 -6.37
N ASN A 71 -6.87 -10.10 -7.19
CA ASN A 71 -7.52 -10.03 -8.50
C ASN A 71 -8.89 -9.33 -8.47
N ASP A 72 -9.70 -9.56 -7.43
CA ASP A 72 -11.03 -8.97 -7.30
C ASP A 72 -10.98 -7.43 -7.27
N VAL A 73 -9.93 -6.86 -6.69
CA VAL A 73 -9.72 -5.41 -6.68
C VAL A 73 -9.59 -4.87 -8.11
N PHE A 74 -8.92 -5.61 -9.00
CA PHE A 74 -8.80 -5.25 -10.42
C PHE A 74 -10.11 -5.42 -11.20
N THR A 75 -11.01 -6.28 -10.73
CA THR A 75 -12.33 -6.48 -11.34
C THR A 75 -13.23 -5.28 -11.05
N TYR A 76 -13.31 -4.85 -9.78
CA TYR A 76 -14.16 -3.72 -9.39
C TYR A 76 -13.50 -2.34 -9.63
N ASN A 77 -12.18 -2.28 -9.75
CA ASN A 77 -11.42 -1.04 -10.01
C ASN A 77 -10.51 -1.22 -11.24
N PRO A 78 -11.06 -1.29 -12.47
CA PRO A 78 -10.30 -1.66 -13.67
C PRO A 78 -9.14 -0.69 -13.97
N ASN A 79 -9.25 0.57 -13.56
CA ASN A 79 -8.23 1.61 -13.77
C ASN A 79 -6.88 1.24 -13.14
N ILE A 80 -6.85 0.41 -12.08
CA ILE A 80 -5.58 0.01 -11.46
C ILE A 80 -4.75 -0.93 -12.35
N ARG A 81 -5.33 -1.49 -13.43
CA ARG A 81 -4.56 -2.22 -14.45
C ARG A 81 -3.64 -1.31 -15.28
N ALA A 82 -3.88 -0.01 -15.23
CA ALA A 82 -3.15 1.00 -15.99
C ALA A 82 -2.16 1.81 -15.13
N LEU A 83 -1.87 1.38 -13.89
CA LEU A 83 -0.89 2.07 -13.04
C LEU A 83 0.46 2.21 -13.73
N SER A 84 1.04 3.41 -13.64
CA SER A 84 2.41 3.71 -14.07
C SER A 84 3.44 2.98 -13.21
N GLN A 85 4.68 2.85 -13.69
CA GLN A 85 5.77 2.26 -12.90
C GLN A 85 5.90 2.92 -11.52
N LYS A 86 5.83 4.26 -11.46
CA LYS A 86 5.95 5.01 -10.21
C LYS A 86 4.80 4.71 -9.23
N GLU A 87 3.60 4.48 -9.73
CA GLU A 87 2.47 4.09 -8.87
C GLU A 87 2.61 2.66 -8.38
N VAL A 88 3.02 1.71 -9.23
CA VAL A 88 3.31 0.33 -8.80
C VAL A 88 4.39 0.30 -7.71
N LEU A 89 5.46 1.08 -7.87
CA LEU A 89 6.50 1.24 -6.85
C LEU A 89 5.99 1.92 -5.57
N GLY A 90 4.85 2.63 -5.62
CA GLY A 90 4.17 3.17 -4.45
C GLY A 90 3.57 2.10 -3.53
N HIS A 91 3.41 0.86 -4.00
CA HIS A 91 2.96 -0.28 -3.21
C HIS A 91 4.10 -1.00 -2.47
N ILE A 92 5.35 -0.64 -2.74
CA ILE A 92 6.53 -1.29 -2.18
C ILE A 92 7.19 -0.35 -1.17
N VAL A 93 7.22 -0.79 0.08
CA VAL A 93 7.87 -0.12 1.20
C VAL A 93 9.31 -0.62 1.32
N ASP A 94 10.25 0.29 1.61
CA ASP A 94 11.70 0.04 1.68
C ASP A 94 12.17 -0.64 2.98
N THR A 95 11.23 -1.14 3.80
CA THR A 95 11.48 -1.83 5.07
C THR A 95 10.54 -3.03 5.24
N GLN A 96 10.93 -4.00 6.06
CA GLN A 96 10.06 -5.07 6.54
C GLN A 96 9.13 -4.56 7.66
N ILE A 97 7.84 -4.90 7.58
CA ILE A 97 6.81 -4.47 8.55
C ILE A 97 6.27 -5.70 9.28
N TYR A 98 6.96 -6.09 10.34
CA TYR A 98 6.59 -7.26 11.15
C TYR A 98 5.44 -6.97 12.12
N GLU A 99 5.19 -5.70 12.42
CA GLU A 99 4.16 -5.24 13.36
C GLU A 99 2.74 -5.67 12.94
N LEU A 100 2.53 -5.87 11.64
CA LEU A 100 1.28 -6.39 11.08
C LEU A 100 1.01 -7.84 11.53
N SER A 101 2.05 -8.60 11.84
CA SER A 101 1.97 -10.00 12.28
C SER A 101 1.85 -10.16 13.80
N GLU A 102 2.02 -9.11 14.60
CA GLU A 102 2.15 -9.21 16.06
C GLU A 102 0.84 -9.40 16.83
N ASN A 103 -0.31 -9.46 16.13
CA ASN A 103 -1.67 -9.56 16.70
C ASN A 103 -1.89 -8.79 18.02
N ARG A 104 -1.35 -7.57 18.09
CA ARG A 104 -1.42 -6.70 19.28
C ARG A 104 -1.80 -5.30 18.87
N LYS A 105 -2.36 -4.56 19.82
CA LYS A 105 -2.59 -3.12 19.66
C LYS A 105 -1.23 -2.41 19.58
N TRP A 106 -1.07 -1.53 18.60
CA TRP A 106 0.11 -0.70 18.46
C TRP A 106 0.06 0.51 19.39
N ASP A 107 1.23 0.98 19.82
CA ASP A 107 1.36 2.18 20.66
C ASP A 107 0.89 3.43 19.91
N LYS A 108 1.15 3.48 18.61
CA LYS A 108 0.64 4.50 17.68
C LYS A 108 -0.31 3.85 16.69
N GLN A 109 -1.45 4.49 16.47
CA GLN A 109 -2.46 3.98 15.54
C GLN A 109 -1.94 3.89 14.09
N THR A 110 -1.07 4.82 13.68
CA THR A 110 -0.53 4.87 12.32
C THR A 110 0.99 4.74 12.31
N LEU A 111 1.49 3.81 11.50
CA LEU A 111 2.90 3.70 11.11
C LEU A 111 3.13 4.48 9.82
N ILE A 112 4.26 5.18 9.75
CA ILE A 112 4.70 5.89 8.55
C ILE A 112 5.95 5.18 8.04
N ARG A 113 5.96 4.81 6.76
CA ARG A 113 7.10 4.17 6.10
C ARG A 113 7.36 4.83 4.75
N ASN A 114 8.59 4.73 4.26
CA ASN A 114 8.95 5.22 2.93
C ASN A 114 8.63 4.16 1.88
N THR A 115 8.15 4.59 0.73
CA THR A 115 8.04 3.72 -0.44
C THR A 115 9.32 3.81 -1.25
N VAL A 116 9.64 2.77 -2.02
CA VAL A 116 10.80 2.76 -2.92
C VAL A 116 10.69 3.80 -4.05
N SER A 117 9.53 4.43 -4.23
CA SER A 117 9.29 5.54 -5.16
C SER A 117 9.46 6.95 -4.53
N SER A 118 10.07 7.03 -3.35
CA SER A 118 10.26 8.26 -2.57
C SER A 118 8.94 8.92 -2.14
N GLY A 119 7.92 8.10 -1.86
CA GLY A 119 6.66 8.53 -1.24
C GLY A 119 6.49 7.97 0.17
N TYR A 120 5.32 8.17 0.77
CA TYR A 120 4.98 7.63 2.08
C TYR A 120 3.88 6.57 1.99
N MET A 121 4.00 5.55 2.83
CA MET A 121 2.96 4.58 3.15
C MET A 121 2.50 4.82 4.58
N TYR A 122 1.24 5.24 4.74
CA TYR A 122 0.56 5.37 6.01
C TYR A 122 -0.19 4.07 6.28
N ILE A 123 0.17 3.38 7.35
CA ILE A 123 -0.44 2.10 7.73
C ILE A 123 -1.17 2.31 9.04
N THR A 124 -2.49 2.29 9.00
CA THR A 124 -3.33 2.57 10.16
C THR A 124 -3.98 1.29 10.67
N GLN A 125 -3.89 1.06 11.98
CA GLN A 125 -4.58 -0.01 12.68
C GLN A 125 -5.90 0.52 13.26
N PHE A 126 -6.97 -0.24 13.08
CA PHE A 126 -8.25 -0.05 13.76
C PHE A 126 -8.54 -1.26 14.63
N VAL A 127 -8.96 -1.02 15.87
CA VAL A 127 -9.38 -2.08 16.79
C VAL A 127 -10.86 -2.35 16.52
N ASN A 128 -11.17 -3.51 15.93
CA ASN A 128 -12.56 -3.91 15.67
C ASN A 128 -13.18 -4.45 16.96
N ASN A 129 -12.44 -5.33 17.65
CA ASN A 129 -12.77 -5.95 18.93
C ASN A 129 -11.46 -6.23 19.68
N PRO A 130 -11.48 -6.51 20.99
CA PRO A 130 -10.29 -6.93 21.71
C PRO A 130 -9.58 -8.10 21.01
N GLY A 131 -8.33 -7.91 20.59
CA GLY A 131 -7.54 -8.92 19.86
C GLY A 131 -7.88 -9.09 18.37
N ASN A 132 -8.75 -8.24 17.80
CA ASN A 132 -9.09 -8.24 16.38
C ASN A 132 -8.86 -6.84 15.77
N TYR A 133 -8.01 -6.78 14.76
CA TYR A 133 -7.55 -5.53 14.17
C TYR A 133 -7.79 -5.51 12.66
N SER A 134 -8.22 -4.37 12.13
CA SER A 134 -8.19 -4.08 10.70
C SER A 134 -6.99 -3.19 10.39
N TYR A 135 -6.36 -3.40 9.24
CA TYR A 135 -5.21 -2.61 8.82
C TYR A 135 -5.48 -1.97 7.46
N PHE A 136 -5.04 -0.73 7.30
CA PHE A 136 -5.20 0.04 6.06
C PHE A 136 -3.86 0.65 5.66
N ALA A 137 -3.39 0.36 4.45
CA ALA A 137 -2.20 0.94 3.84
C ALA A 137 -2.63 1.96 2.78
N ASN A 138 -2.52 3.26 3.09
CA ASN A 138 -2.96 4.37 2.23
C ASN A 138 -4.39 4.13 1.68
N ASN A 139 -5.36 3.82 2.53
CA ASN A 139 -6.76 3.43 2.21
C ASN A 139 -6.96 2.01 1.65
N GLY A 140 -5.90 1.31 1.27
CA GLY A 140 -5.96 -0.10 0.91
C GLY A 140 -6.14 -0.98 2.14
N MET A 141 -7.29 -1.60 2.31
CA MET A 141 -7.61 -2.49 3.42
C MET A 141 -6.89 -3.83 3.21
N LEU A 142 -6.19 -4.30 4.24
CA LEU A 142 -5.59 -5.62 4.24
C LEU A 142 -6.68 -6.70 4.28
N CYS A 143 -6.44 -7.81 3.58
CA CYS A 143 -7.39 -8.93 3.48
C CYS A 143 -7.48 -9.80 4.75
N ASN A 144 -6.91 -9.38 5.88
CA ASN A 144 -6.85 -10.17 7.11
C ASN A 144 -8.22 -10.44 7.73
N HIS A 145 -9.23 -9.66 7.36
CA HIS A 145 -10.63 -9.87 7.72
C HIS A 145 -11.34 -10.92 6.83
N ALA A 146 -10.81 -11.15 5.62
CA ALA A 146 -11.46 -11.96 4.59
C ALA A 146 -10.85 -13.37 4.47
N THR A 147 -9.55 -13.50 4.72
CA THR A 147 -8.83 -14.78 4.59
C THR A 147 -7.69 -14.88 5.59
N ASN A 148 -7.39 -16.11 6.03
CA ASN A 148 -6.23 -16.42 6.86
C ASN A 148 -4.91 -16.36 6.07
N GLU A 149 -4.96 -16.41 4.74
CA GLU A 149 -3.79 -16.36 3.85
C GLU A 149 -3.55 -14.93 3.31
N TRP A 150 -3.61 -13.93 4.19
CA TRP A 150 -3.52 -12.52 3.81
C TRP A 150 -2.09 -11.99 3.74
N GLY A 151 -1.09 -12.78 4.16
CA GLY A 151 0.32 -12.40 4.16
C GLY A 151 1.25 -13.53 3.72
N ILE A 152 2.43 -13.15 3.20
CA ILE A 152 3.49 -14.06 2.74
C ILE A 152 4.82 -13.47 3.17
N ILE A 153 5.72 -14.33 3.65
CA ILE A 153 7.11 -13.97 3.90
C ILE A 153 7.97 -14.92 3.06
N SER A 154 8.82 -14.36 2.20
CA SER A 154 9.70 -15.11 1.31
C SER A 154 11.07 -14.45 1.29
N GLY A 155 12.10 -15.13 1.81
CA GLY A 155 13.41 -14.51 2.03
C GLY A 155 13.32 -13.32 2.99
N GLN A 156 13.84 -12.16 2.57
CA GLN A 156 13.73 -10.89 3.30
C GLN A 156 12.54 -10.02 2.85
N GLN A 157 11.65 -10.57 2.03
CA GLN A 157 10.54 -9.83 1.42
C GLN A 157 9.22 -10.22 2.04
N TYR A 158 8.43 -9.22 2.43
CA TYR A 158 7.09 -9.41 2.98
C TYR A 158 6.05 -9.00 1.93
N LEU A 159 4.93 -9.70 1.85
CA LEU A 159 3.81 -9.31 1.01
C LEU A 159 2.51 -9.44 1.80
N PHE A 160 1.74 -8.37 1.84
CA PHE A 160 0.39 -8.35 2.41
C PHE A 160 -0.64 -8.09 1.30
N LYS A 161 -1.69 -8.91 1.29
CA LYS A 161 -2.76 -8.84 0.29
C LYS A 161 -3.73 -7.72 0.65
N LEU A 162 -4.11 -6.93 -0.34
CA LEU A 162 -5.11 -5.87 -0.22
C LEU A 162 -6.42 -6.26 -0.87
N CYS A 163 -7.52 -5.97 -0.18
CA CYS A 163 -8.90 -6.25 -0.59
C CYS A 163 -9.63 -5.00 -1.11
N THR A 164 -9.01 -3.82 -0.96
CA THR A 164 -9.44 -2.56 -1.60
C THR A 164 -8.23 -1.91 -2.27
N PRO A 165 -8.42 -1.02 -3.26
CA PRO A 165 -7.29 -0.35 -3.88
C PRO A 165 -6.58 0.56 -2.87
N ILE A 166 -5.27 0.71 -3.03
CA ILE A 166 -4.58 1.83 -2.39
C ILE A 166 -5.11 3.11 -3.01
N GLY A 167 -5.38 4.12 -2.18
CA GLY A 167 -5.77 5.44 -2.61
C GLY A 167 -4.71 6.07 -3.52
N HIS A 168 -5.12 7.08 -4.28
CA HIS A 168 -4.16 7.88 -5.03
C HIS A 168 -3.12 8.50 -4.09
N ARG A 169 -2.01 8.99 -4.67
CA ARG A 169 -0.95 9.65 -3.91
C ARG A 169 -1.55 10.63 -2.89
N PRO A 170 -0.93 10.82 -1.71
CA PRO A 170 -1.39 11.83 -0.77
C PRO A 170 -1.46 13.22 -1.43
N TYR A 171 -2.43 14.01 -1.01
CA TYR A 171 -2.53 15.40 -1.39
C TYR A 171 -1.27 16.15 -0.89
N PRO A 172 -0.52 16.86 -1.76
CA PRO A 172 0.68 17.58 -1.36
C PRO A 172 0.29 18.89 -0.65
N GLY A 173 -0.12 18.79 0.61
CA GLY A 173 -0.45 19.95 1.43
C GLY A 173 -1.41 19.62 2.57
N THR A 174 -1.90 20.66 3.21
CA THR A 174 -2.87 20.55 4.31
C THR A 174 -4.30 20.52 3.75
N THR A 175 -5.27 20.09 4.56
CA THR A 175 -6.70 20.18 4.22
C THR A 175 -7.09 21.62 3.86
N LEU A 176 -6.53 22.63 4.54
CA LEU A 176 -6.79 24.03 4.21
C LEU A 176 -6.29 24.40 2.81
N SER A 177 -5.11 23.88 2.44
CA SER A 177 -4.56 24.09 1.10
C SER A 177 -5.47 23.45 0.05
N PHE A 178 -6.01 22.26 0.33
CA PHE A 178 -6.98 21.60 -0.54
C PHE A 178 -8.26 22.40 -0.70
N ILE A 179 -8.81 22.94 0.39
CA ILE A 179 -10.02 23.76 0.34
C ILE A 179 -9.76 25.04 -0.48
N ARG A 180 -8.59 25.68 -0.33
CA ARG A 180 -8.28 26.98 -0.95
C ARG A 180 -7.82 26.92 -2.42
N ASP A 181 -7.50 25.76 -2.99
CA ASP A 181 -7.02 25.68 -4.38
C ASP A 181 -8.17 25.83 -5.40
N GLU A 182 -8.52 27.06 -5.78
CA GLU A 182 -9.67 27.35 -6.66
C GLU A 182 -9.46 26.89 -8.12
N ASP A 183 -8.22 26.93 -8.60
CA ASP A 183 -7.91 26.81 -10.03
C ASP A 183 -7.24 25.49 -10.40
N LYS A 184 -7.17 24.52 -9.47
CA LYS A 184 -6.28 23.35 -9.56
C LYS A 184 -4.84 23.74 -9.90
N LYS A 185 -4.44 24.97 -9.57
CA LYS A 185 -3.14 25.56 -9.94
C LYS A 185 -2.00 24.74 -9.38
N THR A 186 -2.25 24.04 -8.29
CA THR A 186 -1.26 23.27 -7.58
C THR A 186 -1.25 21.79 -8.03
N PHE A 187 -2.29 21.28 -8.70
CA PHE A 187 -2.43 19.83 -9.03
C PHE A 187 -3.05 19.57 -10.40
N PHE A 188 -2.29 19.87 -11.46
CA PHE A 188 -2.58 19.40 -12.82
C PHE A 188 -2.53 17.85 -12.87
N ASP A 189 -3.43 17.24 -13.63
CA ASP A 189 -3.51 15.78 -13.87
C ASP A 189 -3.84 14.85 -12.68
N ARG A 190 -4.44 15.36 -11.59
CA ARG A 190 -4.91 14.51 -10.46
C ARG A 190 -6.43 14.53 -10.31
N PRO A 191 -7.06 13.42 -9.89
CA PRO A 191 -8.52 13.31 -9.77
C PRO A 191 -9.08 13.96 -8.50
N TYR A 192 -8.40 14.95 -7.91
CA TYR A 192 -8.97 15.68 -6.79
C TYR A 192 -9.97 16.72 -7.30
N ASN A 193 -11.13 16.78 -6.67
CA ASN A 193 -12.18 17.74 -6.97
C ASN A 193 -12.55 18.50 -5.70
N ASN A 194 -12.42 19.81 -5.74
CA ASN A 194 -12.79 20.75 -4.67
C ASN A 194 -13.68 21.90 -5.19
N TYR A 195 -14.24 21.77 -6.40
CA TYR A 195 -15.11 22.78 -7.01
C TYR A 195 -16.36 23.02 -6.15
N ASP A 196 -16.90 21.97 -5.55
CA ASP A 196 -18.12 22.05 -4.74
C ASP A 196 -17.86 22.53 -3.29
N LEU A 197 -16.69 23.11 -3.01
CA LEU A 197 -16.32 23.63 -1.69
C LEU A 197 -16.31 25.18 -1.63
N THR A 198 -16.95 25.87 -2.59
CA THR A 198 -16.96 27.34 -2.65
C THR A 198 -17.63 27.97 -1.41
N GLU A 199 -18.76 27.43 -0.96
CA GLU A 199 -19.46 27.93 0.24
C GLU A 199 -18.59 27.73 1.49
N LEU A 200 -17.99 26.54 1.64
CA LEU A 200 -17.05 26.27 2.72
C LEU A 200 -15.87 27.25 2.69
N ARG A 201 -15.35 27.55 1.50
CA ARG A 201 -14.22 28.47 1.32
C ARG A 201 -14.59 29.90 1.73
N ASP A 202 -15.78 30.38 1.35
CA ASP A 202 -16.29 31.68 1.77
C ASP A 202 -16.42 31.76 3.30
N VAL A 203 -17.03 30.75 3.93
CA VAL A 203 -17.12 30.69 5.41
C VAL A 203 -15.74 30.75 6.06
N LEU A 204 -14.79 29.93 5.61
CA LEU A 204 -13.43 29.90 6.16
C LEU A 204 -12.64 31.18 5.86
N SER A 205 -12.97 31.92 4.80
CA SER A 205 -12.34 33.22 4.50
C SER A 205 -12.71 34.31 5.50
N ARG A 206 -13.89 34.22 6.13
CA ARG A 206 -14.38 35.15 7.16
C ARG A 206 -13.74 34.91 8.53
N VAL A 207 -13.19 33.71 8.76
CA VAL A 207 -12.52 33.30 10.01
C VAL A 207 -11.14 32.68 9.75
N PRO A 208 -10.18 33.43 9.17
CA PRO A 208 -8.93 32.89 8.66
C PRO A 208 -8.04 32.24 9.74
N ASP A 209 -8.04 32.77 10.95
CA ASP A 209 -7.21 32.25 12.06
C ASP A 209 -7.70 30.86 12.53
N VAL A 210 -9.03 30.69 12.62
CA VAL A 210 -9.66 29.41 12.98
C VAL A 210 -9.42 28.39 11.86
N ALA A 211 -9.57 28.80 10.61
CA ALA A 211 -9.30 27.95 9.46
C ALA A 211 -7.85 27.46 9.45
N LEU A 212 -6.89 28.34 9.75
CA LEU A 212 -5.47 27.98 9.85
C LEU A 212 -5.21 27.02 11.01
N ALA A 213 -5.75 27.28 12.20
CA ALA A 213 -5.56 26.44 13.37
C ALA A 213 -6.07 25.01 13.18
N ILE A 214 -7.26 24.85 12.57
CA ILE A 214 -7.93 23.55 12.41
C ILE A 214 -7.43 22.80 11.17
N PHE A 215 -7.40 23.46 10.02
CA PHE A 215 -7.15 22.81 8.73
C PHE A 215 -5.73 23.04 8.20
N GLY A 216 -4.99 23.98 8.77
CA GLY A 216 -3.65 24.38 8.34
C GLY A 216 -2.52 23.62 9.02
N SER A 217 -2.82 22.61 9.85
CA SER A 217 -1.82 21.82 10.59
C SER A 217 -0.94 22.65 11.55
N SER A 218 -1.33 23.88 11.88
CA SER A 218 -0.48 24.82 12.64
C SER A 218 -0.56 24.63 14.16
N ALA A 219 -1.67 24.10 14.67
CA ALA A 219 -1.88 23.92 16.11
C ALA A 219 -1.80 22.44 16.56
N TRP A 220 -2.02 21.49 15.64
CA TRP A 220 -2.10 20.06 15.95
C TRP A 220 -1.48 19.25 14.80
N ASN A 221 -0.26 18.74 14.98
CA ASN A 221 0.37 17.79 14.06
C ASN A 221 -0.22 16.38 14.29
N GLY A 222 -1.51 16.21 13.95
CA GLY A 222 -2.27 14.98 14.14
C GLY A 222 -2.79 14.39 12.84
N PHE A 223 -3.15 13.10 12.86
CA PHE A 223 -3.98 12.49 11.82
C PHE A 223 -5.43 12.89 12.07
N HIS A 224 -6.02 13.65 11.14
CA HIS A 224 -7.40 14.14 11.24
C HIS A 224 -8.25 13.59 10.09
N THR A 225 -9.50 13.27 10.41
CA THR A 225 -10.54 12.98 9.41
C THR A 225 -11.47 14.20 9.36
N PHE A 226 -11.47 14.91 8.24
CA PHE A 226 -12.36 16.05 8.02
C PHE A 226 -13.53 15.65 7.13
N PHE A 227 -14.74 15.98 7.57
CA PHE A 227 -15.94 15.92 6.74
C PHE A 227 -16.19 17.31 6.18
N LEU A 228 -15.86 17.51 4.91
CA LEU A 228 -15.98 18.81 4.26
C LEU A 228 -17.38 18.95 3.63
N PRO A 229 -18.24 19.86 4.11
CA PRO A 229 -19.56 20.06 3.52
C PRO A 229 -19.45 20.64 2.11
N THR A 230 -20.20 20.06 1.17
CA THR A 230 -20.33 20.59 -0.20
C THR A 230 -21.32 21.75 -0.26
N ASN A 231 -21.32 22.50 -1.35
CA ASN A 231 -22.29 23.56 -1.62
C ASN A 231 -23.75 23.08 -1.43
N GLU A 232 -24.08 21.88 -1.90
CA GLU A 232 -25.43 21.29 -1.70
C GLU A 232 -25.79 21.13 -0.22
N ALA A 233 -24.82 20.75 0.63
CA ALA A 233 -25.04 20.63 2.06
C ALA A 233 -25.37 21.99 2.71
N PHE A 234 -24.72 23.07 2.26
CA PHE A 234 -25.05 24.43 2.71
C PHE A 234 -26.44 24.88 2.27
N PHE A 235 -26.81 24.64 1.00
CA PHE A 235 -28.13 25.03 0.48
C PHE A 235 -29.29 24.37 1.24
N LYS A 236 -29.14 23.13 1.68
CA LYS A 236 -30.15 22.44 2.51
C LYS A 236 -30.40 23.12 3.85
N VAL A 237 -29.43 23.84 4.40
CA VAL A 237 -29.60 24.58 5.65
C VAL A 237 -30.34 25.89 5.39
N CYS A 238 -29.99 26.62 4.32
CA CYS A 238 -30.64 27.88 3.96
C CYS A 238 -32.13 27.71 3.65
N ILE A 239 -32.53 26.62 2.97
CA ILE A 239 -33.92 26.34 2.63
C ILE A 239 -34.78 26.01 3.87
N ASN A 240 -34.19 25.48 4.95
CA ASN A 240 -34.93 25.14 6.17
C ASN A 240 -35.05 26.30 7.18
N ILE A 241 -34.48 27.47 6.88
CA ILE A 241 -34.48 28.66 7.74
C ILE A 241 -35.32 29.80 7.13
N CYS A 242 -35.83 29.63 5.91
CA CYS A 242 -36.82 30.52 5.28
C CYS A 242 -38.21 29.89 5.32
#